data_AF-A0A1R1D0S1-F1
#
_entry.id   AF-A0A1R1D0S1-F1
#
_cell.length_a   1.000
_cell.length_b   1.000
_cell.length_c   1.000
_cell.angle_alpha   90.00
_cell.angle_beta   90.00
_cell.angle_gamma   90.00
#
_symmetry.space_group_name_H-M   'P 1'
#
loop_
_entity.id
_entity.type
_entity.pdbx_description
1 polymer ?
#
loop_
_entity_poly.entity_id
_entity_poly.type
_entity_poly.pdbx_seq_one_letter_code
_entity_poly.pdbx_strand_id
1 'polypeptide(L)'
;MKKVKLPGGNISLKTKKTEDPLVMQWLNAQSNLMDSLRYLVENEIAQNGVRNLQAFVPMERNRLQDSAGLPEAVVSEPPAYAAAATTIGAEQTAAASEAIHAPEPVVEEEIDDDDIEAWS
;
A
#
# COMPACT_ATOMS: atom_id res chain seq x y z
N MET A 1 -23.89 14.11 21.66
CA MET A 1 -22.94 14.53 20.60
C MET A 1 -22.48 13.31 19.82
N LYS A 2 -22.08 13.45 18.54
CA LYS A 2 -21.38 12.36 17.81
C LYS A 2 -19.96 12.23 18.39
N LYS A 3 -19.45 11.00 18.59
CA LYS A 3 -18.06 10.79 19.03
C LYS A 3 -17.12 11.24 17.90
N VAL A 4 -16.15 12.10 18.22
CA VAL A 4 -15.09 12.51 17.29
C VAL A 4 -14.21 11.28 17.00
N LYS A 5 -13.77 11.14 15.74
CA LYS A 5 -12.80 10.11 15.33
C LYS A 5 -11.39 10.69 15.45
N LEU A 6 -10.48 9.91 16.03
CA LEU A 6 -9.07 10.22 16.13
C LEU A 6 -8.27 9.44 15.06
N PRO A 7 -7.08 9.90 14.65
CA PRO A 7 -6.15 9.11 13.84
C PRO A 7 -5.91 7.72 14.46
N GLY A 8 -5.76 6.70 13.62
CA GLY A 8 -5.66 5.29 14.04
C GLY A 8 -6.97 4.65 14.54
N GLY A 9 -8.02 5.43 14.84
CA GLY A 9 -9.29 4.91 15.35
C GLY A 9 -10.16 4.24 14.29
N ASN A 10 -10.62 3.00 14.57
CA ASN A 10 -11.37 2.18 13.61
C ASN A 10 -12.64 2.86 13.06
N ILE A 11 -12.92 2.64 11.78
CA ILE A 11 -14.18 2.97 11.11
C ILE A 11 -14.73 1.65 10.54
N SER A 12 -16.00 1.35 10.81
CA SER A 12 -16.66 0.14 10.32
C SER A 12 -17.48 0.45 9.06
N LEU A 13 -17.10 -0.14 7.93
CA LEU A 13 -17.89 -0.12 6.70
C LEU A 13 -18.66 -1.44 6.56
N LYS A 14 -19.91 -1.38 6.08
CA LYS A 14 -20.71 -2.56 5.76
C LYS A 14 -21.65 -2.22 4.60
N THR A 15 -21.56 -2.98 3.52
CA THR A 15 -22.45 -2.87 2.35
C THR A 15 -23.83 -3.44 2.62
N LYS A 16 -24.80 -3.04 1.79
CA LYS A 16 -26.16 -3.58 1.78
C LYS A 16 -26.21 -4.90 1.00
N LYS A 17 -27.26 -5.70 1.23
CA LYS A 17 -27.59 -6.85 0.34
C LYS A 17 -28.07 -6.41 -1.04
N THR A 18 -28.45 -5.15 -1.18
CA THR A 18 -28.96 -4.50 -2.39
C THR A 18 -28.02 -3.35 -2.81
N GLU A 19 -26.72 -3.54 -2.63
CA GLU A 19 -25.71 -2.62 -3.15
C GLU A 19 -25.62 -2.77 -4.68
N ASP A 20 -25.21 -1.71 -5.37
CA ASP A 20 -25.08 -1.71 -6.83
C ASP A 20 -23.96 -2.69 -7.29
N PRO A 21 -24.18 -3.53 -8.32
CA PRO A 21 -23.18 -4.48 -8.79
C PRO A 21 -21.84 -3.83 -9.21
N LEU A 22 -21.87 -2.64 -9.81
CA LEU A 22 -20.65 -1.92 -10.20
C LEU A 22 -19.92 -1.33 -8.99
N VAL A 23 -20.64 -0.94 -7.93
CA VAL A 23 -20.04 -0.56 -6.65
C VAL A 23 -19.35 -1.78 -6.00
N MET A 24 -19.99 -2.95 -6.03
CA MET A 24 -19.39 -4.18 -5.52
C MET A 24 -18.18 -4.63 -6.35
N GLN A 25 -18.23 -4.51 -7.68
CA GLN A 25 -17.10 -4.79 -8.58
C GLN A 25 -15.93 -3.83 -8.31
N TRP A 26 -16.21 -2.52 -8.18
CA TRP A 26 -15.18 -1.53 -7.84
C TRP A 26 -14.53 -1.82 -6.48
N LEU A 27 -15.32 -2.13 -5.44
CA LEU A 27 -14.81 -2.51 -4.12
C LEU A 27 -13.88 -3.72 -4.18
N ASN A 28 -14.26 -4.76 -4.93
CA ASN A 28 -13.48 -5.99 -5.08
C ASN A 28 -12.22 -5.81 -5.93
N ALA A 29 -12.16 -4.78 -6.77
CA ALA A 29 -10.98 -4.44 -7.58
C ALA A 29 -9.89 -3.67 -6.80
N GLN A 30 -10.12 -3.28 -5.54
CA GLN A 30 -9.15 -2.53 -4.75
C GLN A 30 -8.15 -3.45 -4.04
N SER A 31 -6.86 -3.35 -4.36
CA SER A 31 -5.78 -4.00 -3.61
C SER A 31 -5.61 -3.42 -2.19
N ASN A 32 -5.91 -2.12 -2.00
CA ASN A 32 -5.96 -1.46 -0.70
C ASN A 32 -7.15 -0.50 -0.63
N LEU A 33 -8.33 -1.04 -0.26
CA LEU A 33 -9.57 -0.28 -0.14
C LEU A 33 -9.46 0.96 0.78
N MET A 34 -8.65 0.90 1.84
CA MET A 34 -8.54 2.02 2.79
C MET A 34 -7.80 3.22 2.20
N ASP A 35 -6.86 2.98 1.28
CA ASP A 35 -6.13 4.06 0.60
C ASP A 35 -6.95 4.63 -0.57
N SER A 36 -7.65 3.78 -1.33
CA SER A 36 -8.63 4.24 -2.32
C SER A 36 -9.74 5.10 -1.71
N LEU A 37 -10.20 4.76 -0.50
CA LEU A 37 -11.15 5.59 0.26
C LEU A 37 -10.53 6.89 0.78
N ARG A 38 -9.25 6.89 1.19
CA ARG A 38 -8.51 8.11 1.56
C ARG A 38 -8.46 9.08 0.38
N TYR A 39 -8.00 8.63 -0.79
CA TYR A 39 -7.90 9.43 -2.01
C TYR A 39 -9.24 10.09 -2.39
N LEU A 40 -10.34 9.34 -2.35
CA LEU A 40 -11.68 9.88 -2.64
C LEU A 40 -12.14 10.94 -1.63
N VAL A 41 -11.79 10.79 -0.35
CA VAL A 41 -12.10 11.77 0.71
C VAL A 41 -11.23 13.02 0.57
N GLU A 42 -9.93 12.86 0.31
CA GLU A 42 -9.00 13.97 0.10
C GLU A 42 -9.39 14.80 -1.13
N ASN A 43 -9.81 14.17 -2.22
CA ASN A 43 -10.32 14.87 -3.39
C ASN A 43 -11.62 15.67 -3.11
N GLU A 44 -12.58 15.13 -2.34
CA GLU A 44 -13.76 15.91 -1.92
C GLU A 44 -13.36 17.09 -1.02
N ILE A 45 -12.42 16.90 -0.08
CA ILE A 45 -11.92 17.98 0.78
C ILE A 45 -11.20 19.06 -0.03
N ALA A 46 -10.41 18.68 -1.03
CA ALA A 46 -9.70 19.62 -1.92
C ALA A 46 -10.67 20.43 -2.81
N GLN A 47 -11.74 19.81 -3.33
CA GLN A 47 -12.70 20.47 -4.20
C GLN A 47 -13.78 21.27 -3.44
N ASN A 48 -14.16 20.83 -2.24
CA ASN A 48 -15.36 21.32 -1.55
C ASN A 48 -15.19 21.64 -0.05
N GLY A 49 -14.00 21.40 0.52
CA GLY A 49 -13.74 21.56 1.95
C GLY A 49 -14.34 20.47 2.83
N VAL A 50 -14.08 20.53 4.13
CA VAL A 50 -14.59 19.57 5.12
C VAL A 50 -16.08 19.85 5.39
N ARG A 51 -16.97 19.08 4.78
CA ARG A 51 -18.44 19.25 4.89
C ARG A 51 -19.18 17.93 5.08
N ASN A 52 -20.42 17.99 5.59
CA ASN A 52 -21.30 16.82 5.66
C ASN A 52 -21.94 16.54 4.28
N LEU A 53 -21.36 15.64 3.49
CA LEU A 53 -21.87 15.21 2.18
C LEU A 53 -23.38 14.90 2.13
N GLN A 54 -23.97 14.36 3.20
CA GLN A 54 -25.41 14.05 3.27
C GLN A 54 -26.33 15.28 3.21
N ALA A 55 -25.81 16.49 3.41
CA ALA A 55 -26.55 17.74 3.25
C ALA A 55 -26.49 18.32 1.82
N PHE A 56 -25.64 17.77 0.95
CA PHE A 56 -25.39 18.29 -0.41
C PHE A 56 -25.66 17.27 -1.51
N VAL A 57 -25.63 15.97 -1.20
CA VAL A 57 -25.81 14.87 -2.17
C VAL A 57 -27.03 14.03 -1.78
N PRO A 58 -27.95 13.74 -2.71
CA PRO A 58 -29.09 12.84 -2.46
C PRO A 58 -28.70 11.49 -1.86
N MET A 59 -29.60 10.94 -1.05
CA MET A 59 -29.40 9.65 -0.37
C MET A 59 -29.50 8.47 -1.35
N GLU A 60 -30.38 8.56 -2.34
CA GLU A 60 -30.56 7.58 -3.42
C GLU A 60 -30.02 8.16 -4.74
N ARG A 61 -29.34 7.32 -5.54
CA ARG A 61 -28.55 7.77 -6.70
C ARG A 61 -28.44 6.67 -7.77
N ASN A 62 -29.33 6.65 -8.75
CA ASN A 62 -29.30 5.64 -9.82
C ASN A 62 -28.26 5.93 -10.93
N ARG A 63 -27.21 6.73 -10.65
CA ARG A 63 -26.23 7.22 -11.63
C ARG A 63 -25.41 6.13 -12.36
N LEU A 64 -25.44 4.88 -11.88
CA LEU A 64 -24.72 3.76 -12.48
C LEU A 64 -25.62 2.86 -13.34
N GLN A 65 -26.94 2.96 -13.21
CA GLN A 65 -27.89 2.11 -13.94
C GLN A 65 -27.90 2.40 -15.45
N ASP A 66 -27.63 3.65 -15.84
CA ASP A 66 -27.47 4.05 -17.24
C ASP A 66 -26.12 3.64 -17.86
N SER A 67 -25.15 3.18 -17.04
CA SER A 67 -23.77 2.87 -17.47
C SER A 67 -23.53 1.41 -17.87
N ALA A 68 -24.57 0.72 -18.33
CA ALA A 68 -24.60 -0.72 -18.67
C ALA A 68 -23.82 -1.11 -19.95
N GLY A 69 -22.65 -0.51 -20.18
CA GLY A 69 -21.83 -0.68 -21.38
C GLY A 69 -20.32 -0.48 -21.17
N LEU A 70 -19.83 -0.48 -19.93
CA LEU A 70 -18.40 -0.56 -19.66
C LEU A 70 -17.92 -2.01 -19.92
N PRO A 71 -16.96 -2.25 -20.82
CA PRO A 71 -16.46 -3.59 -21.10
C PRO A 71 -15.68 -4.16 -19.91
N GLU A 72 -15.76 -5.47 -19.73
CA GLU A 72 -15.00 -6.20 -18.72
C GLU A 72 -13.49 -6.00 -18.95
N ALA A 73 -12.81 -5.35 -18.00
CA ALA A 73 -11.42 -4.97 -18.14
C ALA A 73 -10.53 -6.22 -18.09
N VAL A 74 -10.03 -6.64 -19.25
CA VAL A 74 -9.13 -7.79 -19.40
C VAL A 74 -7.94 -7.69 -18.45
N VAL A 75 -7.79 -8.71 -17.61
CA VAL A 75 -6.69 -8.82 -16.64
C VAL A 75 -5.38 -8.90 -17.40
N SER A 76 -4.67 -7.78 -17.45
CA SER A 76 -3.32 -7.70 -17.99
C SER A 76 -2.33 -8.12 -16.90
N GLU A 77 -1.58 -9.19 -17.15
CA GLU A 77 -0.61 -9.71 -16.20
C GLU A 77 0.51 -8.69 -15.92
N PRO A 78 1.02 -8.59 -14.68
CA PRO A 78 2.15 -7.71 -14.39
C PRO A 78 3.42 -8.23 -15.09
N PRO A 79 4.23 -7.36 -15.73
CA PRO A 79 5.44 -7.79 -16.42
C PRO A 79 6.45 -8.36 -15.41
N ALA A 80 6.91 -9.59 -15.65
CA ALA A 80 7.96 -10.20 -14.87
C ALA A 80 9.26 -9.36 -14.94
N TYR A 81 9.80 -8.98 -13.79
CA TYR A 81 11.08 -8.26 -13.73
C TYR A 81 12.20 -9.13 -14.31
N ALA A 82 12.98 -8.57 -15.24
CA ALA A 82 13.90 -9.33 -16.06
C ALA A 82 15.10 -9.87 -15.24
N ALA A 83 15.21 -11.19 -15.14
CA ALA A 83 16.38 -11.87 -14.59
C ALA A 83 17.54 -11.86 -15.61
N ALA A 84 18.22 -10.71 -15.72
CA ALA A 84 19.34 -10.50 -16.64
C ALA A 84 20.64 -11.15 -16.13
N ALA A 85 20.78 -12.46 -16.33
CA ALA A 85 22.04 -13.19 -16.13
C ALA A 85 22.67 -13.55 -17.49
N THR A 86 23.89 -13.08 -17.77
CA THR A 86 24.67 -13.45 -18.96
C THR A 86 26.16 -13.43 -18.63
N THR A 87 26.86 -14.54 -18.90
CA THR A 87 28.26 -14.78 -18.50
C THR A 87 29.17 -14.92 -19.73
N ILE A 88 30.09 -13.95 -19.93
CA ILE A 88 31.33 -14.02 -20.73
C ILE A 88 32.31 -12.99 -20.11
N GLY A 89 33.63 -13.19 -19.96
CA GLY A 89 34.43 -14.41 -20.17
C GLY A 89 35.86 -14.12 -20.68
N ALA A 90 36.87 -14.34 -19.82
CA ALA A 90 38.33 -14.26 -20.07
C ALA A 90 38.90 -12.83 -20.37
N GLU A 91 39.80 -12.30 -19.52
CA GLU A 91 41.28 -12.28 -19.65
C GLU A 91 41.84 -11.22 -20.63
N GLN A 92 42.90 -10.45 -20.38
CA GLN A 92 43.87 -10.26 -19.25
C GLN A 92 44.20 -8.73 -19.17
N THR A 93 45.18 -8.13 -18.46
CA THR A 93 46.47 -8.57 -17.86
C THR A 93 46.88 -7.66 -16.67
N ALA A 94 47.87 -8.11 -15.89
CA ALA A 94 48.70 -7.45 -14.85
C ALA A 94 48.82 -5.91 -14.77
N ALA A 95 48.70 -5.37 -13.53
CA ALA A 95 49.71 -4.50 -12.90
C ALA A 95 49.53 -4.41 -11.36
N ALA A 96 50.64 -4.31 -10.63
CA ALA A 96 50.77 -4.52 -9.18
C ALA A 96 50.04 -3.54 -8.23
N SER A 97 49.53 -4.07 -7.12
CA SER A 97 49.89 -3.68 -5.73
C SER A 97 49.37 -4.72 -4.72
N GLU A 98 50.12 -4.96 -3.64
CA GLU A 98 49.89 -6.07 -2.71
C GLU A 98 49.72 -5.56 -1.26
N ALA A 99 48.80 -6.21 -0.53
CA ALA A 99 48.64 -6.19 0.93
C ALA A 99 48.74 -4.84 1.69
N ILE A 100 47.59 -4.21 1.94
CA ILE A 100 47.32 -3.57 3.24
C ILE A 100 46.08 -4.25 3.84
N HIS A 101 46.31 -5.19 4.76
CA HIS A 101 45.24 -5.84 5.52
C HIS A 101 45.10 -5.12 6.87
N ALA A 102 44.00 -4.38 7.02
CA ALA A 102 43.55 -3.82 8.29
C ALA A 102 42.09 -4.25 8.50
N PRO A 103 41.79 -5.14 9.45
CA PRO A 103 40.41 -5.47 9.78
C PRO A 103 39.73 -4.27 10.47
N GLU A 104 38.48 -4.01 10.10
CA GLU A 104 37.64 -3.05 10.82
C GLU A 104 37.37 -3.55 12.25
N PRO A 105 37.22 -2.67 13.25
CA PRO A 105 36.96 -3.10 14.62
C PRO A 105 35.59 -3.77 14.69
N VAL A 106 35.59 -5.04 15.14
CA VAL A 106 34.37 -5.67 15.63
C VAL A 106 33.89 -4.84 16.82
N VAL A 107 32.64 -4.36 16.75
CA VAL A 107 31.99 -3.82 17.94
C VAL A 107 31.69 -5.02 18.83
N GLU A 108 32.48 -5.17 19.89
CA GLU A 108 32.13 -6.02 21.02
C GLU A 108 30.92 -5.37 21.69
N GLU A 109 29.71 -5.80 21.30
CA GLU A 109 28.51 -5.57 22.10
C GLU A 109 28.71 -6.33 23.41
N GLU A 110 29.08 -5.60 24.46
CA GLU A 110 29.17 -6.13 25.82
C GLU A 110 27.82 -6.74 26.19
N ILE A 111 27.76 -8.07 26.26
CA ILE A 111 26.62 -8.80 26.81
C ILE A 111 26.64 -8.51 28.31
N ASP A 112 25.76 -7.61 28.74
CA ASP A 112 25.62 -7.25 30.15
C ASP A 112 25.09 -8.46 30.93
N ASP A 113 25.80 -8.88 31.99
CA ASP A 113 25.43 -10.08 32.76
C ASP A 113 24.04 -9.95 33.40
N ASP A 114 23.54 -8.72 33.60
CA ASP A 114 22.18 -8.40 34.08
C ASP A 114 21.06 -8.97 33.18
N ASP A 115 21.30 -9.18 31.87
CA ASP A 115 20.27 -9.68 30.93
C ASP A 115 19.96 -11.19 31.13
N ILE A 116 20.82 -11.91 31.87
CA ILE A 116 20.68 -13.35 32.14
C ILE A 116 19.76 -13.64 33.34
N GLU A 117 19.74 -12.79 34.37
CA GLU A 117 18.89 -13.01 35.56
C GLU A 117 17.39 -12.79 35.28
N ALA A 118 17.03 -12.12 34.19
CA ALA A 118 15.64 -11.86 33.82
C ALA A 118 14.83 -13.12 33.39
N TRP A 119 15.46 -14.30 33.29
CA TRP A 119 14.87 -15.54 32.78
C TRP A 119 14.98 -16.76 33.72
N SER A 120 15.28 -16.58 35.02
CA SER A 120 15.38 -17.65 36.03
C SER A 120 14.22 -17.70 37.03
#